data_AF-A0A832HZ42-F1
#
_entry.id   AF-A0A832HZ42-F1
#
_cell.length_a   1.000
_cell.length_b   1.000
_cell.length_c   1.000
_cell.angle_alpha   90.00
_cell.angle_beta   90.00
_cell.angle_gamma   90.00
#
_symmetry.space_group_name_H-M   'P 1'
#
loop_
_entity.id
_entity.type
_entity.pdbx_description
1 polymer ?
#
loop_
_entity_poly.entity_id
_entity_poly.type
_entity_poly.pdbx_seq_one_letter_code
_entity_poly.pdbx_strand_id
1 'polypeptide(L)'
;MTRTAPIVAAVALGATLAASCATAPAPPVQVLPERVVAGPGTDPPGRLGSPFADRRAGFATIAYPLLIDRTDVGLGATVQYNRIPTVGELHDLAALATLRALVLSLPAWPAGYAALEPLQQLPRDVETWIVLPGYPPSREAAEAWNEIGARLRIVVVVTEPPPSSAVVADLNVMRALDRLVAQTDDPRRTGFERFQRPLSFRVLRE
;
A
#
# COMPACT_ATOMS: atom_id res chain seq x y z
N MET A 1 -32.14 -45.01 -28.66
CA MET A 1 -31.37 -44.75 -29.90
C MET A 1 -30.21 -43.82 -29.53
N THR A 2 -29.09 -44.35 -29.03
CA THR A 2 -27.88 -44.71 -29.81
C THR A 2 -27.21 -43.53 -30.52
N ARG A 3 -26.19 -42.92 -29.90
CA ARG A 3 -24.79 -43.05 -30.38
C ARG A 3 -23.80 -42.33 -29.46
N THR A 4 -23.08 -43.16 -28.71
CA THR A 4 -21.71 -42.98 -28.24
C THR A 4 -20.76 -42.85 -29.44
N ALA A 5 -19.76 -41.96 -29.37
CA ALA A 5 -18.39 -42.27 -29.81
C ALA A 5 -17.38 -41.22 -29.30
N PRO A 6 -16.20 -41.65 -28.78
CA PRO A 6 -15.08 -40.85 -28.28
C PRO A 6 -14.05 -40.61 -29.41
N ILE A 7 -12.85 -40.08 -29.09
CA ILE A 7 -11.54 -40.13 -29.83
C ILE A 7 -10.84 -38.76 -29.65
N VAL A 8 -9.55 -38.56 -29.34
CA VAL A 8 -8.38 -39.41 -29.09
C VAL A 8 -7.33 -38.49 -28.42
N ALA A 9 -6.49 -39.09 -27.58
CA ALA A 9 -5.33 -38.48 -26.97
C ALA A 9 -4.25 -38.04 -27.98
N ALA A 10 -3.49 -36.98 -27.66
CA ALA A 10 -2.15 -36.79 -28.19
C ALA A 10 -1.24 -36.17 -27.13
N VAL A 11 -0.42 -37.05 -26.54
CA VAL A 11 0.79 -36.72 -25.80
C VAL A 11 1.85 -36.24 -26.79
N ALA A 12 2.54 -35.14 -26.49
CA ALA A 12 3.85 -34.86 -27.08
C ALA A 12 4.78 -34.27 -26.03
N LEU A 13 5.72 -35.11 -25.57
CA LEU A 13 6.96 -34.71 -24.94
C LEU A 13 7.75 -33.79 -25.86
N GLY A 14 8.29 -32.70 -25.30
CA GLY A 14 9.30 -31.86 -25.94
C GLY A 14 10.35 -31.46 -24.92
N ALA A 15 11.38 -32.29 -24.78
CA ALA A 15 12.60 -31.97 -24.03
C ALA A 15 13.65 -31.48 -25.04
N THR A 16 14.20 -30.28 -24.82
CA THR A 16 15.43 -29.83 -25.48
C THR A 16 16.30 -29.09 -24.47
N LEU A 17 17.35 -29.79 -24.05
CA LEU A 17 18.54 -29.26 -23.41
C LEU A 17 19.35 -28.43 -24.42
N ALA A 18 19.77 -27.23 -24.05
CA ALA A 18 20.96 -26.61 -24.63
C ALA A 18 21.65 -25.75 -23.56
N ALA A 19 22.77 -26.29 -23.07
CA ALA A 19 23.76 -25.59 -22.28
C ALA A 19 24.40 -24.46 -23.10
N SER A 20 24.75 -23.35 -22.44
CA SER A 20 25.71 -22.39 -22.98
C SER A 20 26.60 -21.86 -21.87
N CYS A 21 27.88 -21.83 -22.21
CA CYS A 21 29.03 -21.78 -21.33
C CYS A 21 29.29 -20.38 -20.73
N ALA A 22 29.91 -20.42 -19.56
CA ALA A 22 30.44 -19.30 -18.80
C ALA A 22 31.46 -18.45 -19.57
N THR A 23 31.48 -17.15 -19.30
CA THR A 23 32.66 -16.29 -19.42
C THR A 23 32.57 -15.20 -18.35
N ALA A 24 33.34 -15.37 -17.28
CA ALA A 24 33.52 -14.38 -16.21
C ALA A 24 34.81 -13.59 -16.45
N PRO A 25 34.77 -12.25 -16.54
CA PRO A 25 35.98 -11.44 -16.51
C PRO A 25 36.43 -11.12 -15.07
N ALA A 26 37.75 -11.07 -14.90
CA ALA A 26 38.53 -11.00 -13.67
C ALA A 26 38.30 -9.75 -12.77
N PRO A 27 38.60 -9.83 -11.46
CA PRO A 27 38.51 -8.69 -10.54
C PRO A 27 39.75 -7.78 -10.60
N PRO A 28 39.59 -6.44 -10.58
CA PRO A 28 40.73 -5.53 -10.45
C PRO A 28 41.20 -5.36 -8.99
N VAL A 29 42.49 -5.68 -8.78
CA VAL A 29 43.54 -5.06 -7.97
C VAL A 29 43.14 -4.24 -6.73
N GLN A 30 43.59 -4.70 -5.56
CA GLN A 30 43.64 -3.97 -4.29
C GLN A 30 44.79 -2.95 -4.28
N VAL A 31 44.49 -1.70 -3.88
CA VAL A 31 45.48 -0.71 -3.45
C VAL A 31 44.97 -0.03 -2.16
N LEU A 32 45.78 -0.08 -1.10
CA LEU A 32 45.72 0.73 0.11
C LEU A 32 47.19 0.87 0.60
N PRO A 33 47.62 1.89 1.38
CA PRO A 33 46.91 3.06 1.90
C PRO A 33 47.65 4.40 1.69
N GLU A 34 46.93 5.52 1.72
CA GLU A 34 47.54 6.80 2.10
C GLU A 34 46.70 7.47 3.20
N ARG A 35 47.42 7.87 4.24
CA ARG A 35 46.95 8.31 5.54
C ARG A 35 46.73 9.82 5.48
N VAL A 36 45.49 10.29 5.42
CA VAL A 36 45.17 11.72 5.54
C VAL A 36 44.72 12.03 6.97
N VAL A 37 45.35 13.07 7.49
CA VAL A 37 45.31 13.62 8.85
C VAL A 37 43.92 14.17 9.20
N ALA A 38 43.55 14.00 10.47
CA ALA A 38 42.29 14.38 11.09
C ALA A 38 41.94 15.88 10.97
N GLY A 39 40.69 16.15 10.57
CA GLY A 39 39.96 17.41 10.78
C GLY A 39 38.67 17.14 11.57
N PRO A 40 38.06 18.15 12.22
CA PRO A 40 37.16 17.93 13.35
C PRO A 40 35.78 17.41 12.92
N GLY A 41 35.41 16.26 13.49
CA GLY A 41 34.02 15.86 13.74
C GLY A 41 33.17 15.54 12.52
N THR A 42 33.37 14.38 11.92
CA THR A 42 32.30 13.70 11.18
C THR A 42 32.32 12.23 11.60
N ASP A 43 31.39 11.85 12.46
CA ASP A 43 31.18 10.46 12.83
C ASP A 43 30.88 9.64 11.56
N PRO A 44 31.45 8.42 11.42
CA PRO A 44 31.08 7.52 10.34
C PRO A 44 29.58 7.17 10.44
N PRO A 45 28.86 6.99 9.33
CA PRO A 45 27.44 6.63 9.36
C PRO A 45 27.28 5.26 10.01
N GLY A 46 26.99 5.26 11.31
CA GLY A 46 26.53 4.11 12.05
C GLY A 46 25.27 3.55 11.39
N ARG A 47 25.31 2.26 11.09
CA ARG A 47 24.19 1.47 10.61
C ARG A 47 23.09 1.43 11.67
N LEU A 48 22.25 2.44 11.67
CA LEU A 48 20.88 2.51 12.19
C LEU A 48 20.42 3.95 11.97
N GLY A 49 20.06 4.27 10.73
CA GLY A 49 19.35 5.51 10.44
C GLY A 49 18.08 5.53 11.29
N SER A 50 17.94 6.58 12.11
CA SER A 50 16.69 6.84 12.81
C SER A 50 15.55 6.83 11.79
N PRO A 51 14.48 6.05 11.98
CA PRO A 51 13.35 6.01 11.05
C PRO A 51 12.59 7.36 10.96
N PHE A 52 13.04 8.37 11.69
CA PHE A 52 12.45 9.71 11.77
C PHE A 52 13.21 10.79 10.97
N ALA A 53 14.36 10.47 10.36
CA ALA A 53 15.27 11.48 9.83
C ALA A 53 14.96 11.97 8.39
N ASP A 54 13.98 11.42 7.68
CA ASP A 54 13.83 11.66 6.24
C ASP A 54 12.82 12.79 5.90
N ARG A 55 13.19 14.05 6.16
CA ARG A 55 12.32 15.25 5.99
C ARG A 55 11.99 15.65 4.54
N ARG A 56 12.17 14.79 3.55
CA ARG A 56 11.85 15.10 2.14
C ARG A 56 10.74 14.20 1.62
N ALA A 57 9.55 14.40 2.17
CA ALA A 57 8.45 13.45 2.06
C ALA A 57 7.31 13.96 1.16
N GLY A 58 7.42 13.74 -0.15
CA GLY A 58 6.26 13.75 -1.04
C GLY A 58 5.32 12.56 -0.76
N PHE A 59 4.22 12.41 -1.49
CA PHE A 59 3.28 11.26 -1.35
C PHE A 59 3.97 9.88 -1.41
N ALA A 60 5.18 9.77 -1.98
CA ALA A 60 6.02 8.56 -1.94
C ALA A 60 6.53 8.18 -0.54
N THR A 61 6.32 9.06 0.45
CA THR A 61 6.80 8.95 1.82
C THR A 61 5.62 9.01 2.80
N ILE A 62 4.46 8.46 2.41
CA ILE A 62 3.42 7.98 3.35
C ILE A 62 3.93 6.71 4.07
N ALA A 63 5.21 6.70 4.43
CA ALA A 63 5.83 5.83 5.43
C ALA A 63 6.03 6.58 6.75
N TYR A 64 5.69 7.88 6.79
CA TYR A 64 5.46 8.56 8.06
C TYR A 64 4.20 7.97 8.68
N PRO A 65 4.23 7.48 9.93
CA PRO A 65 3.11 6.80 10.52
C PRO A 65 1.92 7.75 10.42
N LEU A 66 0.92 7.39 9.60
CA LEU A 66 -0.42 7.76 9.98
C LEU A 66 -0.51 7.28 11.41
N LEU A 67 -0.70 8.21 12.33
CA LEU A 67 -1.04 7.88 13.70
C LEU A 67 -2.44 7.25 13.63
N ILE A 68 -2.51 6.03 13.08
CA ILE A 68 -3.49 5.06 13.51
C ILE A 68 -3.25 5.02 15.01
N ASP A 69 -4.24 5.50 15.75
CA ASP A 69 -4.10 5.62 17.18
C ASP A 69 -3.66 4.25 17.71
N ARG A 70 -2.65 4.21 18.57
CA ARG A 70 -2.19 2.93 19.14
C ARG A 70 -3.30 2.26 19.96
N THR A 71 -4.33 3.02 20.33
CA THR A 71 -5.54 2.49 20.96
C THR A 71 -6.50 1.81 19.97
N ASP A 72 -6.45 2.16 18.69
CA ASP A 72 -7.29 1.55 17.65
C ASP A 72 -6.73 0.18 17.25
N VAL A 73 -5.41 0.00 17.33
CA VAL A 73 -4.75 -1.29 17.06
C VAL A 73 -4.66 -2.09 18.35
N GLY A 74 -5.58 -3.03 18.54
CA GLY A 74 -5.54 -3.95 19.67
C GLY A 74 -4.27 -4.81 19.72
N LEU A 75 -4.10 -5.57 20.81
CA LEU A 75 -2.97 -6.50 20.95
C LEU A 75 -2.94 -7.52 19.80
N GLY A 76 -1.80 -7.63 19.11
CA GLY A 76 -1.56 -8.60 18.04
C GLY A 76 -0.54 -8.11 17.00
N ALA A 77 -0.25 -8.95 16.02
CA ALA A 77 0.60 -8.61 14.89
C ALA A 77 -0.14 -7.70 13.91
N THR A 78 0.57 -6.67 13.43
CA THR A 78 0.12 -5.81 12.33
C THR A 78 1.03 -6.05 11.15
N VAL A 79 0.44 -6.33 9.99
CA VAL A 79 1.19 -6.45 8.73
C VAL A 79 0.84 -5.27 7.84
N GLN A 80 1.87 -4.69 7.21
CA GLN A 80 1.71 -3.54 6.32
C GLN A 80 2.19 -3.89 4.91
N TYR A 81 1.39 -3.52 3.91
CA TYR A 81 1.78 -3.56 2.51
C TYR A 81 1.63 -2.17 1.88
N ASN A 82 2.46 -1.91 0.88
CA ASN A 82 2.34 -0.72 0.01
C ASN A 82 1.66 -1.05 -1.33
N ARG A 83 0.98 -2.20 -1.42
CA ARG A 83 0.24 -2.69 -2.58
C ARG A 83 -0.90 -3.58 -2.12
N ILE A 84 -1.77 -3.96 -3.05
CA ILE A 84 -2.78 -4.99 -2.80
C ILE A 84 -2.06 -6.34 -2.71
N PRO A 85 -2.19 -7.08 -1.58
CA PRO A 85 -1.57 -8.39 -1.43
C PRO A 85 -2.16 -9.38 -2.44
N THR A 86 -1.35 -10.32 -2.89
CA THR A 86 -1.81 -11.44 -3.71
C THR A 86 -2.67 -12.40 -2.89
N VAL A 87 -3.46 -13.24 -3.55
CA VAL A 87 -4.29 -14.26 -2.87
C VAL A 87 -3.43 -15.22 -2.04
N GLY A 88 -2.23 -15.59 -2.52
CA GLY A 88 -1.29 -16.42 -1.77
C GLY A 88 -0.81 -15.75 -0.49
N GLU A 89 -0.44 -14.46 -0.56
CA GLU A 89 -0.07 -13.70 0.63
C GLU A 89 -1.22 -13.59 1.64
N LEU A 90 -2.45 -13.36 1.17
CA LEU A 90 -3.63 -13.34 2.05
C LEU A 90 -3.89 -14.70 2.72
N HIS A 91 -3.66 -15.80 2.00
CA HIS A 91 -3.75 -17.14 2.56
C HIS A 91 -2.68 -17.36 3.65
N ASP A 92 -1.44 -16.93 3.42
CA ASP A 92 -0.37 -17.03 4.41
C ASP A 92 -0.66 -16.18 5.65
N LEU A 93 -1.23 -14.98 5.46
CA LEU A 93 -1.70 -14.13 6.55
C LEU A 93 -2.79 -14.79 7.39
N ALA A 94 -3.69 -15.56 6.76
CA ALA A 94 -4.72 -16.30 7.49
C ALA A 94 -4.14 -17.37 8.43
N ALA A 95 -2.93 -17.86 8.16
CA ALA A 95 -2.23 -18.82 9.03
C ALA A 95 -1.55 -18.15 10.24
N LEU A 96 -1.44 -16.82 10.26
CA LEU A 96 -0.85 -16.08 11.39
C LEU A 96 -1.85 -15.94 12.53
N ALA A 97 -1.77 -16.83 13.52
CA ALA A 97 -2.68 -16.87 14.66
C ALA A 97 -2.76 -15.57 15.48
N THR A 98 -1.75 -14.70 15.39
CA THR A 98 -1.70 -13.43 16.11
C THR A 98 -2.02 -12.22 15.24
N LEU A 99 -2.39 -12.40 13.96
CA LEU A 99 -2.70 -11.29 13.06
C LEU A 99 -3.97 -10.57 13.53
N ARG A 100 -3.82 -9.28 13.85
CA ARG A 100 -4.91 -8.43 14.33
C ARG A 100 -5.31 -7.38 13.32
N ALA A 101 -4.33 -6.83 12.60
CA ALA A 101 -4.55 -5.76 11.65
C ALA A 101 -3.71 -5.91 10.38
N LEU A 102 -4.30 -5.51 9.26
CA LEU A 102 -3.66 -5.38 7.96
C LEU A 102 -3.76 -3.92 7.52
N VAL A 103 -2.62 -3.30 7.21
CA VAL A 103 -2.56 -1.92 6.74
C VAL A 103 -2.09 -1.89 5.30
N LEU A 104 -2.92 -1.39 4.39
CA LEU A 104 -2.58 -1.21 2.98
C LEU A 104 -2.38 0.27 2.68
N SER A 105 -1.13 0.70 2.53
CA SER A 105 -0.75 2.07 2.17
C SER A 105 -0.52 2.15 0.66
N LEU A 106 -1.58 2.37 -0.12
CA LEU A 106 -1.48 2.31 -1.57
C LEU A 106 -0.84 3.58 -2.12
N PRO A 107 0.04 3.50 -3.13
CA PRO A 107 0.67 4.68 -3.73
C PRO A 107 -0.29 5.46 -4.65
N ALA A 108 -1.38 4.83 -5.07
CA ALA A 108 -2.39 5.41 -5.93
C ALA A 108 -3.73 4.68 -5.74
N TRP A 109 -4.80 5.29 -6.23
CA TRP A 109 -6.11 4.65 -6.31
C TRP A 109 -6.08 3.49 -7.31
N PRO A 110 -6.63 2.32 -6.95
CA PRO A 110 -6.87 1.25 -7.91
C PRO A 110 -7.84 1.71 -9.01
N ALA A 111 -7.58 1.27 -10.25
CA ALA A 111 -8.33 1.74 -11.41
C ALA A 111 -9.81 1.28 -11.42
N GLY A 112 -10.12 0.16 -10.74
CA GLY A 112 -11.46 -0.41 -10.67
C GLY A 112 -11.49 -1.71 -9.87
N TYR A 113 -12.62 -2.41 -9.91
CA TYR A 113 -12.89 -3.60 -9.08
C TYR A 113 -11.89 -4.73 -9.30
N ALA A 114 -11.47 -5.00 -10.54
CA ALA A 114 -10.56 -6.10 -10.85
C ALA A 114 -9.23 -6.03 -10.06
N ALA A 115 -8.73 -4.83 -9.79
CA ALA A 115 -7.52 -4.66 -8.98
C ALA A 115 -7.77 -4.99 -7.49
N LEU A 116 -8.99 -4.84 -7.01
CA LEU A 116 -9.41 -5.07 -5.62
C LEU A 116 -9.85 -6.51 -5.36
N GLU A 117 -10.09 -7.32 -6.40
CA GLU A 117 -10.59 -8.69 -6.29
C GLU A 117 -9.87 -9.55 -5.23
N PRO A 118 -8.53 -9.51 -5.09
CA PRO A 118 -7.84 -10.29 -4.06
C PRO A 118 -8.36 -10.00 -2.64
N LEU A 119 -8.81 -8.77 -2.36
CA LEU A 119 -9.30 -8.37 -1.04
C LEU A 119 -10.60 -9.07 -0.63
N GLN A 120 -11.30 -9.74 -1.55
CA GLN A 120 -12.44 -10.61 -1.19
C GLN A 120 -12.00 -11.82 -0.34
N GLN A 121 -10.71 -12.17 -0.38
CA GLN A 121 -10.12 -13.28 0.38
C GLN A 121 -9.57 -12.83 1.74
N LEU A 122 -9.83 -11.58 2.17
CA LEU A 122 -9.37 -11.09 3.46
C LEU A 122 -9.91 -11.96 4.61
N PRO A 123 -9.08 -12.28 5.62
CA PRO A 123 -9.54 -12.95 6.82
C PRO A 123 -10.62 -12.12 7.53
N ARG A 124 -11.72 -12.77 7.94
CA ARG A 124 -12.91 -12.08 8.47
C ARG A 124 -12.68 -11.34 9.78
N ASP A 125 -11.74 -11.83 10.59
CA ASP A 125 -11.48 -11.32 11.94
C ASP A 125 -10.33 -10.28 11.97
N VAL A 126 -9.72 -9.99 10.81
CA VAL A 126 -8.61 -9.04 10.70
C VAL A 126 -9.13 -7.66 10.36
N GLU A 127 -8.73 -6.67 11.16
CA GLU A 127 -9.06 -5.28 10.90
C GLU A 127 -8.21 -4.74 9.76
N THR A 128 -8.86 -4.37 8.65
CA THR A 128 -8.15 -3.93 7.45
C THR A 128 -8.29 -2.43 7.26
N TRP A 129 -7.15 -1.74 7.35
CA TRP A 129 -7.02 -0.32 7.11
C TRP A 129 -6.45 -0.07 5.73
N ILE A 130 -7.12 0.77 4.95
CA ILE A 130 -6.65 1.20 3.63
C ILE A 130 -6.32 2.68 3.72
N VAL A 131 -5.13 3.07 3.27
CA VAL A 131 -4.73 4.47 3.16
C VAL A 131 -4.58 4.79 1.68
N LEU A 132 -5.37 5.76 1.21
CA LEU A 132 -5.41 6.21 -0.17
C LEU A 132 -4.91 7.66 -0.28
N PRO A 133 -4.04 7.97 -1.25
CA PRO A 133 -3.58 9.34 -1.48
C PRO A 133 -4.51 10.07 -2.44
N GLY A 134 -4.75 11.35 -2.16
CA GLY A 134 -5.53 12.24 -3.02
C GLY A 134 -6.99 11.83 -3.21
N TYR A 135 -7.66 12.52 -4.11
CA TYR A 135 -9.04 12.23 -4.50
C TYR A 135 -9.11 11.07 -5.50
N PRO A 136 -10.23 10.32 -5.54
CA PRO A 136 -10.42 9.26 -6.53
C PRO A 136 -10.30 9.82 -7.94
N PRO A 137 -9.60 9.11 -8.87
CA PRO A 137 -9.42 9.57 -10.24
C PRO A 137 -10.71 9.50 -11.06
N SER A 138 -11.67 8.65 -10.65
CA SER A 138 -12.96 8.47 -11.29
C SER A 138 -14.00 8.02 -10.27
N ARG A 139 -15.29 8.16 -10.62
CA ARG A 139 -16.39 7.58 -9.83
C ARG A 139 -16.25 6.07 -9.68
N GLU A 140 -15.89 5.38 -10.76
CA GLU A 140 -15.69 3.92 -10.76
C GLU A 140 -14.64 3.49 -9.71
N ALA A 141 -13.54 4.24 -9.60
CA ALA A 141 -12.51 3.96 -8.59
C ALA A 141 -13.01 4.14 -7.15
N ALA A 142 -13.94 5.07 -6.91
CA ALA A 142 -14.58 5.25 -5.61
C ALA A 142 -15.61 4.14 -5.32
N GLU A 143 -16.44 3.81 -6.30
CA GLU A 143 -17.52 2.82 -6.18
C GLU A 143 -17.00 1.39 -6.04
N ALA A 144 -15.88 1.05 -6.68
CA ALA A 144 -15.29 -0.29 -6.63
C ALA A 144 -15.05 -0.82 -5.21
N TRP A 145 -14.80 0.06 -4.24
CA TRP A 145 -14.63 -0.31 -2.83
C TRP A 145 -15.91 -0.79 -2.14
N ASN A 146 -17.08 -0.41 -2.65
CA ASN A 146 -18.38 -0.83 -2.11
C ASN A 146 -18.71 -2.29 -2.44
N GLU A 147 -18.07 -2.85 -3.47
CA GLU A 147 -18.24 -4.24 -3.90
C GLU A 147 -17.44 -5.22 -3.04
N ILE A 148 -16.50 -4.73 -2.23
CA ILE A 148 -15.70 -5.57 -1.35
C ILE A 148 -16.53 -5.96 -0.12
N GLY A 149 -16.73 -7.27 0.04
CA GLY A 149 -17.53 -7.86 1.13
C GLY A 149 -16.81 -7.88 2.49
N ALA A 150 -15.54 -7.50 2.53
CA ALA A 150 -14.73 -7.46 3.74
C ALA A 150 -14.97 -6.19 4.57
N ARG A 151 -14.63 -6.26 5.87
CA ARG A 151 -14.70 -5.10 6.77
C ARG A 151 -13.48 -4.20 6.56
N LEU A 152 -13.64 -3.18 5.74
CA LEU A 152 -12.60 -2.21 5.43
C LEU A 152 -12.80 -0.89 6.19
N ARG A 153 -11.69 -0.27 6.58
CA ARG A 153 -11.64 1.11 7.06
C ARG A 153 -10.72 1.91 6.15
N ILE A 154 -11.31 2.75 5.31
CA ILE A 154 -10.57 3.56 4.33
C ILE A 154 -10.31 4.95 4.89
N VAL A 155 -9.06 5.37 4.85
CA VAL A 155 -8.58 6.70 5.17
C VAL A 155 -8.05 7.34 3.90
N VAL A 156 -8.62 8.47 3.51
CA VAL A 156 -8.17 9.21 2.33
C VAL A 156 -7.36 10.42 2.79
N VAL A 157 -6.13 10.56 2.30
CA VAL A 157 -5.21 11.65 2.64
C VAL A 157 -5.10 12.62 1.47
N VAL A 158 -5.55 13.86 1.67
CA VAL A 158 -5.61 14.89 0.62
C VAL A 158 -4.74 16.09 1.01
N THR A 159 -4.09 16.70 0.03
CA THR A 159 -3.30 17.93 0.24
C THR A 159 -4.00 19.20 -0.22
N GLU A 160 -5.08 19.05 -0.98
CA GLU A 160 -5.81 20.14 -1.62
C GLU A 160 -7.31 20.05 -1.27
N PRO A 161 -8.07 21.16 -1.38
CA PRO A 161 -9.53 21.14 -1.31
C PRO A 161 -10.13 20.24 -2.42
N PRO A 162 -11.39 19.76 -2.25
CA PRO A 162 -12.01 18.90 -3.24
C PRO A 162 -12.18 19.64 -4.57
N PRO A 163 -11.83 19.00 -5.71
CA PRO A 163 -11.85 19.65 -7.02
C PRO A 163 -13.27 19.96 -7.51
N SER A 164 -14.28 19.23 -7.01
CA SER A 164 -15.69 19.48 -7.32
C SER A 164 -16.60 18.88 -6.25
N SER A 165 -17.86 19.32 -6.24
CA SER A 165 -18.90 18.72 -5.39
C SER A 165 -19.25 17.28 -5.78
N ALA A 166 -18.98 16.88 -7.03
CA ALA A 166 -19.21 15.50 -7.48
C ALA A 166 -18.29 14.52 -6.74
N VAL A 167 -17.01 14.86 -6.59
CA VAL A 167 -16.05 14.05 -5.83
C VAL A 167 -16.47 13.90 -4.37
N VAL A 168 -17.00 14.97 -3.76
CA VAL A 168 -17.52 14.90 -2.39
C VAL A 168 -18.71 13.96 -2.29
N ALA A 169 -19.63 14.00 -3.27
CA ALA A 169 -20.77 13.08 -3.32
C ALA A 169 -20.32 11.63 -3.48
N ASP A 170 -19.39 11.36 -4.40
CA ASP A 170 -18.84 10.03 -4.65
C ASP A 170 -18.14 9.47 -3.38
N LEU A 171 -17.39 10.30 -2.65
CA LEU A 171 -16.78 9.88 -1.37
C LEU A 171 -17.82 9.67 -0.26
N ASN A 172 -18.86 10.49 -0.17
CA ASN A 172 -19.90 10.34 0.86
C ASN A 172 -20.72 9.05 0.71
N VAL A 173 -20.86 8.51 -0.52
CA VAL A 173 -21.54 7.23 -0.76
C VAL A 173 -20.66 6.01 -0.49
N MET A 174 -19.34 6.18 -0.34
CA MET A 174 -18.46 5.07 0.01
C MET A 174 -18.79 4.53 1.41
N ARG A 175 -19.17 3.26 1.48
CA ARG A 175 -19.51 2.55 2.72
C ARG A 175 -18.29 2.39 3.62
N ALA A 176 -17.14 2.11 3.01
CA ALA A 176 -15.91 1.80 3.72
C ALA A 176 -15.09 3.05 4.12
N LEU A 177 -15.50 4.26 3.70
CA LEU A 177 -14.80 5.50 4.05
C LEU A 177 -14.99 5.83 5.53
N ASP A 178 -13.92 5.69 6.32
CA ASP A 178 -13.87 5.98 7.76
C ASP A 178 -13.64 7.48 7.99
N ARG A 179 -12.64 8.08 7.34
CA ARG A 179 -12.30 9.50 7.51
C ARG A 179 -11.49 10.08 6.34
N LEU A 180 -11.54 11.40 6.24
CA LEU A 180 -10.68 12.21 5.38
C LEU A 180 -9.61 12.91 6.23
N VAL A 181 -8.36 12.90 5.78
CA VAL A 181 -7.25 13.61 6.41
C VAL A 181 -6.73 14.67 5.44
N ALA A 182 -6.96 15.94 5.75
CA ALA A 182 -6.44 17.06 4.99
C ALA A 182 -5.04 17.45 5.53
N GLN A 183 -4.01 17.23 4.72
CA GLN A 183 -2.63 17.59 5.01
C GLN A 183 -2.34 18.98 4.43
N THR A 184 -2.29 19.99 5.29
CA THR A 184 -2.20 21.40 4.88
C THR A 184 -1.50 22.25 5.95
N ASP A 185 -0.84 23.32 5.52
CA ASP A 185 -0.16 24.27 6.41
C ASP A 185 -1.16 25.18 7.14
N ASP A 186 -2.33 25.43 6.53
CA ASP A 186 -3.39 26.29 7.07
C ASP A 186 -4.69 25.47 7.23
N PRO A 187 -4.93 24.88 8.42
CA PRO A 187 -6.06 23.98 8.64
C PRO A 187 -7.37 24.75 8.69
N ARG A 188 -8.04 24.85 7.55
CA ARG A 188 -9.38 25.46 7.41
C ARG A 188 -10.40 24.45 6.93
N ARG A 189 -11.60 24.52 7.50
CA ARG A 189 -12.77 23.75 7.02
C ARG A 189 -13.32 24.23 5.69
N THR A 190 -12.88 25.39 5.21
CA THR A 190 -13.34 25.99 3.96
C THR A 190 -13.09 25.05 2.77
N GLY A 191 -14.15 24.68 2.06
CA GLY A 191 -14.12 23.73 0.95
C GLY A 191 -14.39 22.27 1.36
N PHE A 192 -14.37 21.93 2.64
CA PHE A 192 -14.60 20.57 3.15
C PHE A 192 -15.96 20.42 3.88
N GLU A 193 -16.78 21.46 3.93
CA GLU A 193 -18.01 21.50 4.74
C GLU A 193 -19.06 20.49 4.29
N ARG A 194 -18.97 20.03 3.03
CA ARG A 194 -19.91 19.08 2.42
C ARG A 194 -19.57 17.61 2.71
N PHE A 195 -18.43 17.32 3.35
CA PHE A 195 -18.11 15.97 3.75
C PHE A 195 -18.96 15.54 4.95
N GLN A 196 -19.66 14.42 4.80
CA GLN A 196 -20.44 13.80 5.87
C GLN A 196 -19.59 12.87 6.74
N ARG A 197 -18.33 12.64 6.35
CA ARG A 197 -17.38 11.80 7.07
C ARG A 197 -16.50 12.61 8.01
N PRO A 198 -15.97 12.00 9.09
CA PRO A 198 -14.98 12.63 9.94
C PRO A 198 -13.83 13.25 9.12
N LEU A 199 -13.54 14.52 9.40
CA LEU A 199 -12.46 15.28 8.79
C LEU A 199 -11.40 15.58 9.85
N SER A 200 -10.16 15.17 9.59
CA SER A 200 -9.00 15.49 10.41
C SER A 200 -8.05 16.38 9.62
N PHE A 201 -7.38 17.31 10.31
CA PHE A 201 -6.32 18.13 9.71
C PHE A 201 -4.97 17.67 10.22
N ARG A 202 -4.01 17.54 9.31
CA ARG A 202 -2.61 17.29 9.64
C ARG A 202 -1.79 18.48 9.17
N VAL A 203 -1.21 19.20 10.12
CA VAL A 203 -0.29 20.30 9.84
C VAL A 203 1.12 19.74 9.69
N LEU A 204 1.76 19.97 8.55
CA LEU A 204 3.18 19.74 8.40
C LEU A 204 3.91 20.99 8.90
N ARG A 205 4.80 20.84 9.88
CA ARG A 205 5.69 21.92 10.30
C ARG A 205 7.11 21.50 9.93
N GLU A 206 7.81 22.35 9.19
CA GLU A 206 9.22 22.16 8.81
C GLU A 206 10.19 22.29 10.00
#